data_AF-A0A6I5VGX4-F1
#
_entry.id   AF-A0A6I5VGX4-F1
#
_cell.length_a   1.000
_cell.length_b   1.000
_cell.length_c   1.000
_cell.angle_alpha   90.00
_cell.angle_beta   90.00
_cell.angle_gamma   90.00
#
_symmetry.space_group_name_H-M   'P 1'
#
loop_
_entity.id
_entity.type
_entity.pdbx_description
1 polymer ?
#
loop_
_entity_poly.entity_id
_entity_poly.type
_entity_poly.pdbx_seq_one_letter_code
_entity_poly.pdbx_strand_id
1 'polypeptide(L)'
;MSADRPAGVGPAPGPAPSTNGRRRRGGGGRREQPVVPDAKFESYYGRPVVKASPWKPDIPTYFFTGGLAAGSSLLAAGADLTGRPALRRVSRVSALASVGVSLYTLVHDLGRPSRALNMLRVIKPTSPMSLGTWSLTAFGPAAGVAAVAELAPTLERRLPEPLRWVARLLGRSARPAGLAAAAVAPMVGTYTGVLIADTATPTWHEGQRELPYIFAASAATAAGGLGMIAAPVAEAGPARRMAAIGAAVDLAAEYRMETSLGIVAETLHEGRAGRLMKASKVLTAAGAVGGIVLGRRSRIAAMASGAALVAGSVCTKFGIFEAGQASAQDPRYTVVPQRQRMERGGSHGAVST
;
A
#
# COMPACT_ATOMS: atom_id res chain seq x y z
N MET A 1 -11.51 -37.01 49.81
CA MET A 1 -10.92 -36.20 50.91
C MET A 1 -10.88 -34.76 50.44
N SER A 2 -11.86 -33.98 50.90
CA SER A 2 -11.84 -32.52 50.83
C SER A 2 -10.72 -31.96 51.71
N ALA A 3 -10.08 -30.89 51.26
CA ALA A 3 -9.48 -29.90 52.15
C ALA A 3 -9.35 -28.56 51.41
N ASP A 4 -10.17 -27.60 51.84
CA ASP A 4 -10.05 -26.17 51.64
C ASP A 4 -8.65 -25.63 51.95
N ARG A 5 -8.27 -24.51 51.29
CA ARG A 5 -7.58 -23.36 51.91
C ARG A 5 -7.67 -22.10 51.02
N PRO A 6 -7.54 -20.89 51.59
CA PRO A 6 -8.42 -19.76 51.28
C PRO A 6 -7.80 -18.66 50.41
N ALA A 7 -8.67 -17.74 50.01
CA ALA A 7 -8.43 -16.55 49.20
C ALA A 7 -7.40 -15.56 49.80
N GLY A 8 -6.50 -15.08 48.95
CA GLY A 8 -5.49 -14.07 49.25
C GLY A 8 -5.94 -12.65 48.87
N VAL A 9 -5.71 -11.74 49.81
CA VAL A 9 -5.98 -10.30 49.87
C VAL A 9 -5.32 -9.51 48.72
N GLY A 10 -6.09 -8.64 48.05
CA GLY A 10 -5.58 -7.66 47.08
C GLY A 10 -5.09 -6.35 47.74
N PRO A 11 -4.22 -5.56 47.08
CA PRO A 11 -3.56 -4.41 47.69
C PRO A 11 -4.44 -3.16 47.73
N ALA A 12 -4.28 -2.37 48.80
CA ALA A 12 -4.96 -1.09 49.02
C ALA A 12 -4.45 0.01 48.07
N PRO A 13 -5.33 0.90 47.53
CA PRO A 13 -4.89 2.07 46.79
C PRO A 13 -4.63 3.27 47.72
N GLY A 14 -3.47 3.92 47.54
CA GLY A 14 -3.09 5.17 48.19
C GLY A 14 -3.88 6.39 47.66
N PRO A 15 -3.71 7.58 48.29
CA PRO A 15 -4.57 8.73 48.05
C PRO A 15 -4.17 9.49 46.77
N ALA A 16 -5.16 9.88 45.97
CA ALA A 16 -5.01 10.75 44.80
C ALA A 16 -5.34 12.22 45.15
N PRO A 17 -4.75 13.21 44.45
CA PRO A 17 -4.75 14.61 44.85
C PRO A 17 -6.01 15.37 44.41
N SER A 18 -6.27 16.46 45.14
CA SER A 18 -7.34 17.44 44.97
C SER A 18 -7.31 18.18 43.63
N THR A 19 -8.46 18.27 42.95
CA THR A 19 -8.72 19.36 41.99
C THR A 19 -10.14 19.90 42.13
N ASN A 20 -10.19 21.10 42.71
CA ASN A 20 -11.16 22.19 42.59
C ASN A 20 -12.47 21.94 41.82
N GLY A 21 -13.57 21.98 42.57
CA GLY A 21 -14.93 22.09 42.05
C GLY A 21 -15.23 23.48 41.50
N ARG A 22 -15.66 23.53 40.23
CA ARG A 22 -16.42 24.65 39.67
C ARG A 22 -17.90 24.31 39.71
N ARG A 23 -18.59 24.82 40.73
CA ARG A 23 -20.05 24.84 40.83
C ARG A 23 -20.64 25.60 39.64
N ARG A 24 -21.48 24.94 38.84
CA ARG A 24 -22.55 25.60 38.09
C ARG A 24 -23.89 25.19 38.67
N ARG A 25 -24.54 26.20 39.24
CA ARG A 25 -25.87 26.20 39.85
C ARG A 25 -26.89 26.38 38.73
N GLY A 26 -27.96 25.60 38.70
CA GLY A 26 -29.15 25.94 37.92
C GLY A 26 -30.08 24.76 37.61
N GLY A 27 -31.29 24.79 38.18
CA GLY A 27 -32.47 24.12 37.65
C GLY A 27 -32.89 22.84 38.37
N GLY A 28 -33.99 22.91 39.13
CA GLY A 28 -34.54 21.82 39.91
C GLY A 28 -35.29 20.77 39.07
N GLY A 29 -35.13 19.52 39.49
CA GLY A 29 -35.80 18.34 38.96
C GLY A 29 -35.00 17.13 39.43
N ARG A 30 -35.54 16.34 40.36
CA ARG A 30 -34.96 15.07 40.81
C ARG A 30 -34.80 14.13 39.60
N ARG A 31 -33.68 14.25 38.89
CA ARG A 31 -33.16 13.16 38.06
C ARG A 31 -32.28 12.35 38.98
N GLU A 32 -32.66 11.10 39.19
CA GLU A 32 -31.83 10.11 39.87
C GLU A 32 -30.42 10.20 39.30
N GLN A 33 -29.43 10.48 40.16
CA GLN A 33 -28.05 10.35 39.76
C GLN A 33 -27.84 8.86 39.43
N PRO A 34 -27.35 8.52 38.23
CA PRO A 34 -27.11 7.12 37.89
C PRO A 34 -26.15 6.53 38.92
N VAL A 35 -26.65 5.56 39.69
CA VAL A 35 -25.91 4.84 40.74
C VAL A 35 -24.90 3.86 40.12
N VAL A 36 -25.02 3.64 38.81
CA VAL A 36 -24.12 2.83 38.01
C VAL A 36 -23.17 3.79 37.29
N PRO A 37 -21.83 3.60 37.39
CA PRO A 37 -20.88 4.35 36.58
C PRO A 37 -21.27 4.25 35.10
N ASP A 38 -21.11 5.34 34.34
CA ASP A 38 -21.37 5.32 32.91
C ASP A 38 -20.68 4.11 32.26
N ALA A 39 -21.47 3.24 31.64
CA ALA A 39 -20.96 2.00 31.07
C ALA A 39 -19.92 2.32 30.00
N LYS A 40 -18.67 1.91 30.24
CA LYS A 40 -17.57 1.99 29.26
C LYS A 40 -17.76 0.88 28.23
N PHE A 41 -18.63 1.11 27.25
CA PHE A 41 -18.82 0.20 26.13
C PHE A 41 -17.61 0.29 25.17
N GLU A 42 -16.57 -0.47 25.48
CA GLU A 42 -15.36 -0.60 24.65
C GLU A 42 -15.58 -1.58 23.48
N SER A 43 -16.41 -2.62 23.67
CA SER A 43 -16.73 -3.63 22.65
C SER A 43 -17.94 -4.48 23.01
N TYR A 44 -18.54 -5.16 22.02
CA TYR A 44 -19.52 -6.22 22.26
C TYR A 44 -18.79 -7.53 22.63
N TYR A 45 -18.72 -7.82 23.92
CA TYR A 45 -18.04 -9.01 24.48
C TYR A 45 -16.55 -9.18 24.09
N GLY A 46 -15.82 -8.10 23.77
CA GLY A 46 -14.42 -8.20 23.34
C GLY A 46 -14.24 -8.84 21.96
N ARG A 47 -15.32 -9.09 21.22
CA ARG A 47 -15.25 -9.77 19.92
C ARG A 47 -15.11 -8.78 18.78
N PRO A 48 -14.29 -9.10 17.75
CA PRO A 48 -14.20 -8.28 16.54
C PRO A 48 -15.58 -8.06 15.90
N VAL A 49 -15.89 -6.81 15.57
CA VAL A 49 -17.12 -6.45 14.85
C VAL A 49 -16.97 -6.78 13.36
N VAL A 50 -15.79 -6.54 12.81
CA VAL A 50 -15.41 -6.92 11.44
C VAL A 50 -14.52 -8.15 11.47
N LYS A 51 -14.65 -9.01 10.45
CA LYS A 51 -13.78 -10.18 10.31
C LYS A 51 -12.46 -9.76 9.68
N ALA A 52 -11.34 -10.05 10.34
CA ALA A 52 -10.02 -9.89 9.75
C ALA A 52 -9.92 -10.68 8.45
N SER A 53 -9.23 -10.10 7.45
CA SER A 53 -9.13 -10.70 6.13
C SER A 53 -8.36 -12.02 6.21
N PRO A 54 -8.75 -13.08 5.47
CA PRO A 54 -7.96 -14.32 5.40
C PRO A 54 -6.69 -14.19 4.56
N TRP A 55 -6.39 -12.99 4.03
CA TRP A 55 -5.25 -12.72 3.17
C TRP A 55 -3.92 -13.10 3.82
N LYS A 56 -3.08 -13.73 3.01
CA LYS A 56 -1.72 -14.17 3.37
C LYS A 56 -0.68 -13.16 2.87
N PRO A 57 0.63 -13.37 3.13
CA PRO A 57 1.70 -12.52 2.59
C PRO A 57 1.70 -12.38 1.06
N ASP A 58 0.97 -13.23 0.34
CA ASP A 58 0.76 -13.15 -1.10
C ASP A 58 0.14 -11.81 -1.53
N ILE A 59 -0.81 -11.28 -0.75
CA ILE A 59 -1.52 -10.04 -1.06
C ILE A 59 -0.62 -8.80 -0.94
N PRO A 60 0.09 -8.53 0.16
CA PRO A 60 1.04 -7.42 0.20
C PRO A 60 2.20 -7.59 -0.79
N THR A 61 2.59 -8.83 -1.13
CA THR A 61 3.57 -9.10 -2.20
C THR A 61 3.03 -8.68 -3.57
N TYR A 62 1.77 -9.03 -3.84
CA TYR A 62 1.04 -8.59 -5.03
C TYR A 62 0.92 -7.07 -5.10
N PHE A 63 0.59 -6.39 -3.99
CA PHE A 63 0.53 -4.93 -3.94
C PHE A 63 1.86 -4.28 -4.29
N PHE A 64 2.95 -4.81 -3.75
CA PHE A 64 4.30 -4.32 -4.02
C PHE A 64 4.71 -4.58 -5.47
N THR A 65 4.61 -5.82 -5.94
CA THR A 65 5.10 -6.22 -7.27
C THR A 65 4.22 -5.67 -8.40
N GLY A 66 2.90 -5.57 -8.20
CA GLY A 66 2.01 -4.89 -9.13
C GLY A 66 2.33 -3.39 -9.25
N GLY A 67 2.59 -2.72 -8.13
CA GLY A 67 3.04 -1.33 -8.11
C GLY A 67 4.40 -1.14 -8.79
N LEU A 68 5.38 -1.99 -8.46
CA LEU A 68 6.70 -1.98 -9.07
C LEU A 68 6.62 -2.19 -10.58
N ALA A 69 5.73 -3.07 -11.05
CA ALA A 69 5.48 -3.28 -12.48
C ALA A 69 4.96 -2.02 -13.16
N ALA A 70 3.94 -1.38 -12.57
CA ALA A 70 3.36 -0.14 -13.08
C ALA A 70 4.40 1.00 -13.15
N GLY A 71 5.11 1.26 -12.05
CA GLY A 71 6.15 2.29 -12.01
C GLY A 71 7.28 2.02 -13.01
N SER A 72 7.68 0.75 -13.17
CA SER A 72 8.72 0.36 -14.13
C SER A 72 8.25 0.56 -15.57
N SER A 73 7.00 0.30 -15.91
CA SER A 73 6.45 0.58 -17.24
C SER A 73 6.42 2.07 -17.58
N LEU A 74 6.07 2.92 -16.61
CA LEU A 74 6.13 4.39 -16.78
C LEU A 74 7.57 4.86 -17.01
N LEU A 75 8.51 4.36 -16.20
CA LEU A 75 9.92 4.67 -16.34
C LEU A 75 10.50 4.16 -17.67
N ALA A 76 10.09 2.98 -18.10
CA ALA A 76 10.46 2.39 -19.39
C ALA A 76 10.00 3.24 -20.57
N ALA A 77 8.75 3.71 -20.56
CA ALA A 77 8.22 4.61 -21.59
C ALA A 77 9.00 5.92 -21.63
N GLY A 78 9.22 6.55 -20.47
CA GLY A 78 10.04 7.77 -20.40
C GLY A 78 11.47 7.56 -20.91
N ALA A 79 12.09 6.43 -20.58
CA ALA A 79 13.42 6.08 -21.07
C ALA A 79 13.45 5.84 -22.58
N ASP A 80 12.43 5.19 -23.15
CA ASP A 80 12.31 4.96 -24.60
C ASP A 80 12.08 6.26 -25.39
N LEU A 81 11.24 7.15 -24.87
CA LEU A 81 10.96 8.44 -25.48
C LEU A 81 12.18 9.37 -25.45
N THR A 82 13.09 9.17 -24.50
CA THR A 82 14.22 10.06 -24.27
C THR A 82 15.59 9.45 -24.61
N GLY A 83 15.61 8.32 -25.33
CA GLY A 83 16.85 7.72 -25.85
C GLY A 83 17.77 7.11 -24.79
N ARG A 84 17.21 6.46 -23.75
CA ARG A 84 17.95 5.80 -22.67
C ARG A 84 17.79 4.28 -22.74
N PRO A 85 18.54 3.59 -23.62
CA PRO A 85 18.28 2.18 -23.94
C PRO A 85 18.53 1.22 -22.78
N ALA A 86 19.54 1.46 -21.94
CA ALA A 86 19.82 0.58 -20.79
C ALA A 86 18.74 0.73 -19.71
N LEU A 87 18.34 1.96 -19.38
CA LEU A 87 17.24 2.21 -18.45
C LEU A 87 15.91 1.66 -18.96
N ARG A 88 15.63 1.82 -20.26
CA ARG A 88 14.45 1.25 -20.91
C ARG A 88 14.40 -0.26 -20.76
N ARG A 89 15.49 -0.96 -21.13
CA ARG A 89 15.58 -2.42 -21.06
C ARG A 89 15.36 -2.93 -19.64
N VAL A 90 16.10 -2.38 -18.69
CA VAL A 90 15.97 -2.74 -17.27
C VAL A 90 14.52 -2.56 -16.82
N SER A 91 13.94 -1.40 -17.09
CA SER A 91 12.58 -1.09 -16.63
C SER A 91 11.52 -1.98 -17.29
N ARG A 92 11.65 -2.35 -18.56
CA ARG A 92 10.73 -3.29 -19.23
C ARG A 92 10.84 -4.71 -18.65
N VAL A 93 12.06 -5.20 -18.46
CA VAL A 93 12.30 -6.52 -17.87
C VAL A 93 11.80 -6.57 -16.42
N SER A 94 12.07 -5.52 -15.64
CA SER A 94 11.54 -5.37 -14.28
C SER A 94 10.02 -5.33 -14.26
N ALA A 95 9.38 -4.64 -15.21
CA ALA A 95 7.92 -4.61 -15.32
C ALA A 95 7.33 -6.00 -15.58
N LEU A 96 7.90 -6.74 -16.55
CA LEU A 96 7.48 -8.11 -16.86
C LEU A 96 7.70 -9.08 -15.68
N ALA A 97 8.87 -9.03 -15.06
CA ALA A 97 9.18 -9.88 -13.90
C ALA A 97 8.21 -9.59 -12.74
N SER A 98 7.98 -8.31 -12.44
CA SER A 98 7.14 -7.90 -11.32
C SER A 98 5.67 -8.21 -11.57
N VAL A 99 5.14 -8.02 -12.79
CA VAL A 99 3.76 -8.42 -13.10
C VAL A 99 3.59 -9.93 -13.10
N GLY A 100 4.62 -10.69 -13.50
CA GLY A 100 4.62 -12.15 -13.39
C GLY A 100 4.50 -12.63 -11.94
N VAL A 101 5.31 -12.07 -11.04
CA VAL A 101 5.21 -12.36 -9.59
C VAL A 101 3.84 -11.93 -9.05
N SER A 102 3.39 -10.72 -9.39
CA SER A 102 2.08 -10.18 -9.00
C SER A 102 0.93 -11.10 -9.40
N LEU A 103 0.94 -11.61 -10.64
CA LEU A 103 -0.09 -12.53 -11.12
C LEU A 103 0.00 -13.89 -10.43
N TYR A 104 1.20 -14.41 -10.22
CA TYR A 104 1.41 -15.66 -9.49
C TYR A 104 0.85 -15.59 -8.07
N THR A 105 1.23 -14.56 -7.30
CA THR A 105 0.78 -14.40 -5.92
C THR A 105 -0.73 -14.16 -5.84
N LEU A 106 -1.28 -13.39 -6.78
CA LEU A 106 -2.74 -13.19 -6.86
C LEU A 106 -3.46 -14.51 -7.11
N VAL A 107 -3.04 -15.28 -8.14
CA VAL A 107 -3.65 -16.57 -8.51
C VAL A 107 -3.53 -17.60 -7.40
N HIS A 108 -2.40 -17.61 -6.68
CA HIS A 108 -2.18 -18.48 -5.54
C HIS A 108 -3.14 -18.17 -4.37
N ASP A 109 -3.37 -16.89 -4.07
CA ASP A 109 -4.26 -16.46 -2.99
C ASP A 109 -5.75 -16.83 -3.23
N LEU A 110 -6.20 -17.03 -4.49
CA LEU A 110 -7.58 -17.46 -4.78
C LEU A 110 -7.96 -18.81 -4.13
N GLY A 111 -6.98 -19.65 -3.77
CA GLY A 111 -7.21 -21.00 -3.22
C GLY A 111 -7.72 -22.05 -4.24
N ARG A 112 -8.31 -21.63 -5.37
CA ARG A 112 -8.65 -22.48 -6.52
C ARG A 112 -8.12 -21.86 -7.83
N PRO A 113 -6.81 -22.02 -8.13
CA PRO A 113 -6.15 -21.40 -9.29
C PRO A 113 -6.83 -21.68 -10.64
N SER A 114 -7.43 -22.87 -10.82
CA SER A 114 -8.15 -23.25 -12.05
C SER A 114 -9.34 -22.35 -12.38
N ARG A 115 -9.81 -21.53 -11.42
CA ARG A 115 -10.92 -20.59 -11.59
C ARG A 115 -10.48 -19.15 -11.84
N ALA A 116 -9.18 -18.86 -11.97
CA ALA A 116 -8.68 -17.50 -12.14
C ALA A 116 -9.34 -16.75 -13.32
N LEU A 117 -9.57 -17.44 -14.44
CA LEU A 117 -10.23 -16.87 -15.62
C LEU A 117 -11.70 -16.46 -15.37
N ASN A 118 -12.34 -16.94 -14.30
CA ASN A 118 -13.69 -16.51 -13.94
C ASN A 118 -13.75 -15.02 -13.58
N MET A 119 -12.63 -14.43 -13.15
CA MET A 119 -12.53 -12.99 -12.86
C MET A 119 -12.68 -12.13 -14.13
N LEU A 120 -12.49 -12.71 -15.32
CA LEU A 120 -12.59 -12.03 -16.62
C LEU A 120 -13.96 -12.14 -17.28
N ARG A 121 -14.97 -12.67 -16.58
CA ARG A 121 -16.31 -12.85 -17.17
C ARG A 121 -17.18 -11.60 -17.11
N VAL A 122 -16.93 -10.71 -16.16
CA VAL A 122 -17.79 -9.54 -15.88
C VAL A 122 -16.95 -8.29 -15.73
N ILE A 123 -17.37 -7.22 -16.41
CA ILE A 123 -16.87 -5.86 -16.19
C ILE A 123 -17.84 -5.16 -15.24
N LYS A 124 -17.39 -4.86 -14.02
CA LYS A 124 -18.17 -4.12 -13.01
C LYS A 124 -17.40 -2.85 -12.62
N PRO A 125 -17.69 -1.69 -13.23
CA PRO A 125 -16.94 -0.45 -12.99
C PRO A 125 -16.97 0.02 -11.53
N THR A 126 -18.00 -0.34 -10.77
CA THR A 126 -18.13 -0.01 -9.35
C THR A 126 -17.35 -0.94 -8.43
N SER A 127 -16.63 -1.93 -8.96
CA SER A 127 -15.83 -2.87 -8.16
C SER A 127 -14.34 -2.70 -8.44
N PRO A 128 -13.54 -2.25 -7.45
CA PRO A 128 -12.09 -2.17 -7.58
C PRO A 128 -11.43 -3.50 -7.99
N MET A 129 -11.99 -4.64 -7.54
CA MET A 129 -11.50 -5.97 -7.89
C MET A 129 -11.70 -6.28 -9.39
N SER A 130 -12.86 -5.92 -9.96
CA SER A 130 -13.13 -6.10 -11.39
C SER A 130 -12.23 -5.20 -12.23
N LEU A 131 -12.17 -3.90 -11.90
CA LEU A 131 -11.28 -2.95 -12.59
C LEU A 131 -9.82 -3.38 -12.52
N GLY A 132 -9.37 -3.87 -11.37
CA GLY A 132 -8.02 -4.39 -11.18
C GLY A 132 -7.70 -5.56 -12.11
N THR A 133 -8.62 -6.52 -12.20
CA THR A 133 -8.48 -7.70 -13.08
C THR A 133 -8.35 -7.25 -14.55
N TRP A 134 -9.26 -6.41 -15.02
CA TRP A 134 -9.23 -5.92 -16.40
C TRP A 134 -8.01 -5.04 -16.70
N SER A 135 -7.55 -4.25 -15.72
CA SER A 135 -6.32 -3.46 -15.84
C SER A 135 -5.09 -4.35 -15.98
N LEU A 136 -4.98 -5.42 -15.17
CA LEU A 136 -3.89 -6.39 -15.30
C LEU A 136 -3.93 -7.13 -16.64
N THR A 137 -5.12 -7.49 -17.12
CA THR A 137 -5.29 -8.16 -18.43
C THR A 137 -4.89 -7.27 -19.59
N ALA A 138 -5.16 -5.97 -19.52
CA ALA A 138 -4.70 -5.01 -20.52
C ALA A 138 -3.18 -4.74 -20.41
N PHE A 139 -2.68 -4.60 -19.18
CA PHE A 139 -1.29 -4.24 -18.90
C PHE A 139 -0.30 -5.38 -19.20
N GLY A 140 -0.59 -6.60 -18.76
CA GLY A 140 0.33 -7.74 -18.79
C GLY A 140 0.86 -8.08 -20.19
N PRO A 141 -0.01 -8.30 -21.20
CA PRO A 141 0.42 -8.56 -22.57
C PRO A 141 1.23 -7.41 -23.17
N ALA A 142 0.83 -6.15 -22.95
CA ALA A 142 1.55 -4.99 -23.45
C ALA A 142 2.96 -4.88 -22.84
N ALA A 143 3.07 -5.05 -21.51
CA ALA A 143 4.35 -5.09 -20.82
C ALA A 143 5.22 -6.28 -21.27
N GLY A 144 4.61 -7.45 -21.48
CA GLY A 144 5.25 -8.66 -21.97
C GLY A 144 5.85 -8.49 -23.36
N VAL A 145 5.06 -7.98 -24.32
CA VAL A 145 5.55 -7.69 -25.68
C VAL A 145 6.70 -6.69 -25.64
N ALA A 146 6.57 -5.60 -24.87
CA ALA A 146 7.62 -4.60 -24.76
C ALA A 146 8.93 -5.20 -24.21
N ALA A 147 8.86 -6.03 -23.17
CA ALA A 147 10.02 -6.65 -22.56
C ALA A 147 10.65 -7.75 -23.44
N VAL A 148 9.85 -8.63 -24.02
CA VAL A 148 10.32 -9.68 -24.93
C VAL A 148 10.96 -9.05 -26.18
N ALA A 149 10.47 -7.90 -26.63
CA ALA A 149 11.06 -7.19 -27.76
C ALA A 149 12.47 -6.64 -27.51
N GLU A 150 12.95 -6.59 -26.26
CA GLU A 150 14.37 -6.31 -25.99
C GLU A 150 15.30 -7.41 -26.50
N LEU A 151 14.77 -8.62 -26.75
CA LEU A 151 15.50 -9.74 -27.36
C LEU A 151 15.53 -9.67 -28.90
N ALA A 152 14.73 -8.80 -29.53
CA ALA A 152 14.63 -8.72 -30.99
C ALA A 152 15.98 -8.56 -31.71
N PRO A 153 16.92 -7.71 -31.26
CA PRO A 153 18.23 -7.59 -31.91
C PRO A 153 19.06 -8.88 -31.83
N THR A 154 18.95 -9.61 -30.73
CA THR A 154 19.64 -10.90 -30.54
C THR A 154 19.00 -11.99 -31.40
N LEU A 155 17.68 -12.01 -31.48
CA LEU A 155 16.92 -12.95 -32.31
C LEU A 155 17.18 -12.71 -33.80
N GLU A 156 17.21 -11.46 -34.27
CA GLU A 156 17.50 -11.14 -35.68
C GLU A 156 18.89 -11.63 -36.11
N ARG A 157 19.88 -11.61 -35.21
CA ARG A 157 21.23 -12.14 -35.46
C ARG A 157 21.29 -13.68 -35.45
N ARG A 158 20.44 -14.35 -34.67
CA ARG A 158 20.49 -15.81 -34.47
C ARG A 158 19.52 -16.58 -35.37
N LEU A 159 18.45 -15.96 -35.86
CA LEU A 159 17.42 -16.63 -36.64
C LEU A 159 17.82 -16.77 -38.12
N PRO A 160 17.44 -17.90 -38.77
CA PRO A 160 17.52 -18.05 -40.22
C PRO A 160 16.77 -16.94 -40.96
N GLU A 161 17.21 -16.58 -42.17
CA GLU A 161 16.57 -15.57 -43.04
C GLU A 161 15.03 -15.62 -43.06
N PRO A 162 14.37 -16.78 -43.28
CA PRO A 162 12.90 -16.82 -43.36
C PRO A 162 12.19 -16.46 -42.05
N LEU A 163 12.88 -16.43 -40.91
CA LEU A 163 12.29 -16.12 -39.60
C LEU A 163 12.66 -14.71 -39.08
N ARG A 164 13.55 -13.97 -39.77
CA ARG A 164 13.98 -12.63 -39.32
C ARG A 164 12.86 -11.60 -39.31
N TRP A 165 11.84 -11.76 -40.14
CA TRP A 165 10.68 -10.87 -40.15
C TRP A 165 9.95 -10.86 -38.79
N VAL A 166 9.95 -11.98 -38.05
CA VAL A 166 9.37 -12.08 -36.71
C VAL A 166 10.12 -11.18 -35.73
N ALA A 167 11.45 -11.23 -35.75
CA ALA A 167 12.28 -10.37 -34.91
C ALA A 167 12.09 -8.88 -35.24
N ARG A 168 11.97 -8.53 -36.53
CA ARG A 168 11.69 -7.14 -36.96
C ARG A 168 10.30 -6.67 -36.54
N LEU A 169 9.29 -7.52 -36.65
CA LEU A 169 7.92 -7.21 -36.21
C LEU A 169 7.87 -6.99 -34.70
N LEU A 170 8.52 -7.87 -33.94
CA LEU A 170 8.66 -7.76 -32.50
C LEU A 170 9.40 -6.47 -32.09
N GLY A 171 10.49 -6.13 -32.80
CA GLY A 171 11.20 -4.86 -32.58
C GLY A 171 10.32 -3.63 -32.85
N ARG A 172 9.51 -3.66 -33.92
CA ARG A 172 8.57 -2.57 -34.26
C ARG A 172 7.43 -2.43 -33.25
N SER A 173 6.96 -3.54 -32.65
CA SER A 173 5.89 -3.50 -31.66
C SER A 173 6.34 -3.03 -30.27
N ALA A 174 7.66 -3.01 -30.00
CA ALA A 174 8.21 -2.68 -28.68
C ALA A 174 7.73 -1.33 -28.11
N ARG A 175 7.82 -0.27 -28.92
CA ARG A 175 7.44 1.09 -28.52
C ARG A 175 5.93 1.25 -28.32
N PRO A 176 5.05 0.88 -29.27
CA PRO A 176 3.61 0.99 -29.04
C PRO A 176 3.13 0.10 -27.88
N ALA A 177 3.66 -1.12 -27.74
CA ALA A 177 3.32 -1.98 -26.59
C ALA A 177 3.79 -1.37 -25.26
N GLY A 178 4.99 -0.80 -25.21
CA GLY A 178 5.51 -0.12 -24.02
C GLY A 178 4.69 1.12 -23.64
N LEU A 179 4.25 1.91 -24.62
CA LEU A 179 3.37 3.06 -24.38
C LEU A 179 1.96 2.63 -23.94
N ALA A 180 1.42 1.56 -24.52
CA ALA A 180 0.14 1.00 -24.08
C ALA A 180 0.21 0.51 -22.63
N ALA A 181 1.28 -0.20 -22.26
CA ALA A 181 1.52 -0.61 -20.87
C ALA A 181 1.64 0.60 -19.93
N ALA A 182 2.37 1.64 -20.35
CA ALA A 182 2.51 2.87 -19.58
C ALA A 182 1.20 3.66 -19.43
N ALA A 183 0.30 3.61 -20.42
CA ALA A 183 -1.01 4.25 -20.34
C ALA A 183 -1.92 3.57 -19.30
N VAL A 184 -1.83 2.25 -19.14
CA VAL A 184 -2.62 1.48 -18.16
C VAL A 184 -1.95 1.46 -16.78
N ALA A 185 -0.63 1.69 -16.71
CA ALA A 185 0.16 1.62 -15.48
C ALA A 185 -0.38 2.46 -14.30
N PRO A 186 -0.86 3.72 -14.46
CA PRO A 186 -1.41 4.48 -13.35
C PRO A 186 -2.57 3.78 -12.65
N MET A 187 -3.45 3.13 -13.41
CA MET A 187 -4.54 2.32 -12.84
C MET A 187 -3.98 1.15 -12.05
N VAL A 188 -3.03 0.39 -12.62
CA VAL A 188 -2.39 -0.75 -11.95
C VAL A 188 -1.64 -0.34 -10.68
N GLY A 189 -1.01 0.84 -10.66
CA GLY A 189 -0.27 1.35 -9.50
C GLY A 189 -1.14 1.86 -8.35
N THR A 190 -2.40 2.21 -8.61
CA THR A 190 -3.29 2.86 -7.63
C THR A 190 -4.44 1.99 -7.16
N TYR A 191 -4.99 1.12 -8.01
CA TYR A 191 -6.24 0.41 -7.71
C TYR A 191 -6.17 -0.48 -6.47
N THR A 192 -4.98 -1.01 -6.12
CA THR A 192 -4.83 -1.83 -4.92
C THR A 192 -4.99 -1.03 -3.64
N GLY A 193 -4.61 0.26 -3.65
CA GLY A 193 -4.90 1.20 -2.57
C GLY A 193 -6.41 1.49 -2.46
N VAL A 194 -7.08 1.68 -3.61
CA VAL A 194 -8.55 1.85 -3.66
C VAL A 194 -9.27 0.59 -3.18
N LEU A 195 -8.78 -0.59 -3.58
CA LEU A 195 -9.38 -1.88 -3.24
C LEU A 195 -9.42 -2.12 -1.73
N ILE A 196 -8.33 -1.83 -1.02
CA ILE A 196 -8.30 -2.01 0.44
C ILE A 196 -9.11 -0.91 1.14
N ALA A 197 -9.11 0.31 0.60
CA ALA A 197 -9.89 1.43 1.13
C ALA A 197 -11.41 1.20 1.04
N ASP A 198 -11.86 0.47 0.02
CA ASP A 198 -13.27 0.10 -0.20
C ASP A 198 -13.76 -1.06 0.69
N THR A 199 -12.99 -1.42 1.73
CA THR A 199 -13.37 -2.45 2.71
C THR A 199 -13.90 -1.82 4.00
N ALA A 200 -14.51 -2.64 4.87
CA ALA A 200 -14.92 -2.21 6.20
C ALA A 200 -13.79 -2.27 7.25
N THR A 201 -12.56 -2.60 6.86
CA THR A 201 -11.41 -2.68 7.79
C THR A 201 -11.03 -1.27 8.25
N PRO A 202 -11.04 -0.95 9.56
CA PRO A 202 -10.96 0.43 10.03
C PRO A 202 -9.76 1.22 9.49
N THR A 203 -8.54 0.70 9.61
CA THR A 203 -7.34 1.45 9.16
C THR A 203 -7.36 1.71 7.66
N TRP A 204 -7.81 0.74 6.86
CA TRP A 204 -7.86 0.90 5.41
C TRP A 204 -8.96 1.87 5.00
N HIS A 205 -10.16 1.74 5.58
CA HIS A 205 -11.30 2.57 5.24
C HIS A 205 -11.09 4.04 5.61
N GLU A 206 -10.61 4.30 6.83
CA GLU A 206 -10.36 5.67 7.29
C GLU A 206 -9.22 6.32 6.48
N GLY A 207 -8.26 5.53 6.00
CA GLY A 207 -7.17 5.98 5.12
C GLY A 207 -7.54 6.19 3.65
N GLN A 208 -8.81 6.00 3.26
CA GLN A 208 -9.24 5.96 1.86
C GLN A 208 -8.81 7.14 0.97
N ARG A 209 -8.65 8.33 1.57
CA ARG A 209 -8.25 9.54 0.83
C ARG A 209 -6.78 9.53 0.45
N GLU A 210 -5.93 8.93 1.26
CA GLU A 210 -4.47 9.02 1.13
C GLU A 210 -3.85 7.72 0.58
N LEU A 211 -4.50 6.57 0.80
CA LEU A 211 -4.01 5.25 0.37
C LEU A 211 -3.70 5.13 -1.13
N PRO A 212 -4.53 5.62 -2.07
CA PRO A 212 -4.18 5.58 -3.50
C PRO A 212 -2.91 6.36 -3.83
N TYR A 213 -2.69 7.50 -3.14
CA TYR A 213 -1.49 8.33 -3.32
C TYR A 213 -0.25 7.65 -2.76
N ILE A 214 -0.32 7.15 -1.52
CA ILE A 214 0.74 6.34 -0.90
C ILE A 214 1.08 5.17 -1.83
N PHE A 215 0.07 4.51 -2.39
CA PHE A 215 0.31 3.34 -3.23
C PHE A 215 1.03 3.65 -4.54
N ALA A 216 0.64 4.74 -5.21
CA ALA A 216 1.30 5.23 -6.41
C ALA A 216 2.70 5.77 -6.13
N ALA A 217 2.85 6.51 -5.03
CA ALA A 217 4.10 7.13 -4.64
C ALA A 217 5.16 6.08 -4.27
N SER A 218 4.80 5.10 -3.44
CA SER A 218 5.68 3.99 -3.09
C SER A 218 6.06 3.16 -4.33
N ALA A 219 5.14 2.98 -5.29
CA ALA A 219 5.41 2.30 -6.56
C ALA A 219 6.43 3.09 -7.41
N ALA A 220 6.31 4.41 -7.49
CA ALA A 220 7.27 5.27 -8.18
C ALA A 220 8.64 5.25 -7.49
N THR A 221 8.66 5.26 -6.16
CA THR A 221 9.86 5.10 -5.32
C THR A 221 10.58 3.80 -5.63
N ALA A 222 9.86 2.68 -5.62
CA ALA A 222 10.42 1.35 -5.88
C ALA A 222 10.95 1.22 -7.31
N ALA A 223 10.21 1.68 -8.32
CA ALA A 223 10.62 1.61 -9.71
C ALA A 223 11.85 2.48 -9.99
N GLY A 224 11.88 3.70 -9.44
CA GLY A 224 13.04 4.58 -9.51
C GLY A 224 14.26 3.98 -8.79
N GLY A 225 14.06 3.38 -7.62
CA GLY A 225 15.10 2.67 -6.88
C GLY A 225 15.68 1.47 -7.63
N LEU A 226 14.83 0.65 -8.25
CA LEU A 226 15.27 -0.47 -9.09
C LEU A 226 16.01 0.00 -10.35
N GLY A 227 15.55 1.10 -10.96
CA GLY A 227 16.27 1.76 -12.04
C GLY A 227 17.65 2.25 -11.61
N MET A 228 17.80 2.77 -10.38
CA MET A 228 19.09 3.14 -9.81
C MET A 228 19.97 1.92 -9.52
N ILE A 229 19.39 0.78 -9.14
CA ILE A 229 20.14 -0.46 -8.90
C ILE A 229 20.66 -1.05 -10.20
N ALA A 230 19.88 -1.07 -11.28
CA ALA A 230 20.19 -1.89 -12.45
C ALA A 230 20.63 -1.10 -13.69
N ALA A 231 20.28 0.20 -13.82
CA ALA A 231 20.71 1.01 -14.96
C ALA A 231 22.07 1.70 -14.71
N PRO A 232 22.85 2.00 -15.77
CA PRO A 232 24.05 2.83 -15.66
C PRO A 232 23.75 4.20 -15.06
N VAL A 233 24.67 4.73 -14.26
CA VAL A 233 24.51 6.02 -13.55
C VAL A 233 24.21 7.19 -14.51
N ALA A 234 24.78 7.14 -15.72
CA ALA A 234 24.58 8.10 -16.80
C ALA A 234 23.12 8.15 -17.29
N GLU A 235 22.44 7.01 -17.35
CA GLU A 235 21.05 6.93 -17.79
C GLU A 235 20.05 7.05 -16.63
N ALA A 236 20.44 6.73 -15.39
CA ALA A 236 19.57 6.67 -14.21
C ALA A 236 19.05 8.03 -13.69
N GLY A 237 19.25 9.13 -14.44
CA GLY A 237 18.75 10.47 -14.08
C GLY A 237 17.23 10.53 -13.84
N PRO A 238 16.40 10.07 -14.80
CA PRO A 238 14.95 10.01 -14.62
C PRO A 238 14.54 9.09 -13.45
N ALA A 239 15.23 7.95 -13.29
CA ALA A 239 14.96 7.02 -12.19
C ALA A 239 15.14 7.68 -10.82
N ARG A 240 16.27 8.39 -10.60
CA ARG A 240 16.52 9.15 -9.37
C ARG A 240 15.45 10.21 -9.09
N ARG A 241 15.04 10.96 -10.11
CA ARG A 241 14.01 12.02 -9.97
C ARG A 241 12.65 11.42 -9.63
N MET A 242 12.25 10.37 -10.35
CA MET A 242 11.01 9.65 -10.09
C MET A 242 11.01 9.07 -8.67
N ALA A 243 12.12 8.49 -8.22
CA ALA A 243 12.23 7.94 -6.87
C ALA A 243 12.16 9.03 -5.79
N ALA A 244 12.81 10.18 -6.01
CA ALA A 244 12.77 11.31 -5.08
C ALA A 244 11.38 11.94 -4.97
N ILE A 245 10.69 12.15 -6.11
CA ILE A 245 9.32 12.66 -6.13
C ILE A 245 8.38 11.67 -5.46
N GLY A 246 8.50 10.38 -5.81
CA GLY A 246 7.77 9.30 -5.16
C GLY A 246 7.96 9.34 -3.64
N ALA A 247 9.20 9.38 -3.16
CA ALA A 247 9.51 9.41 -1.74
C ALA A 247 8.92 10.65 -1.03
N ALA A 248 8.97 11.82 -1.66
CA ALA A 248 8.39 13.04 -1.08
C ALA A 248 6.85 12.94 -0.96
N VAL A 249 6.18 12.45 -2.01
CA VAL A 249 4.72 12.27 -2.00
C VAL A 249 4.31 11.17 -1.01
N ASP A 250 5.07 10.07 -0.95
CA ASP A 250 4.83 8.93 -0.07
C ASP A 250 4.87 9.38 1.40
N LEU A 251 5.96 10.04 1.81
CA LEU A 251 6.11 10.56 3.17
C LEU A 251 5.06 11.63 3.52
N ALA A 252 4.72 12.50 2.57
CA ALA A 252 3.71 13.54 2.80
C ALA A 252 2.29 12.95 2.93
N ALA A 253 1.94 11.98 2.10
CA ALA A 253 0.65 11.29 2.14
C ALA A 253 0.54 10.40 3.38
N GLU A 254 1.60 9.67 3.76
CA GLU A 254 1.64 8.92 5.03
C GLU A 254 1.46 9.84 6.23
N TYR A 255 2.14 10.99 6.27
CA TYR A 255 1.98 11.98 7.34
C TYR A 255 0.54 12.50 7.42
N ARG A 256 -0.06 12.88 6.28
CA ARG A 256 -1.46 13.32 6.22
C ARG A 256 -2.41 12.22 6.70
N MET A 257 -2.19 10.99 6.25
CA MET A 257 -2.98 9.83 6.65
C MET A 257 -2.94 9.66 8.17
N GLU A 258 -1.75 9.59 8.77
CA GLU A 258 -1.58 9.41 10.22
C GLU A 258 -2.26 10.50 11.05
N THR A 259 -2.16 11.77 10.62
CA THR A 259 -2.84 12.88 11.31
C THR A 259 -4.37 12.85 11.17
N SER A 260 -4.89 12.19 10.14
CA SER A 260 -6.34 12.15 9.86
C SER A 260 -7.06 10.94 10.48
N LEU A 261 -6.33 9.87 10.82
CA LEU A 261 -6.89 8.57 11.24
C LEU A 261 -7.43 8.52 12.68
N GLY A 262 -7.22 9.57 13.49
CA GLY A 262 -7.65 9.59 14.89
C GLY A 262 -7.06 8.41 15.68
N ILE A 263 -7.90 7.73 16.48
CA ILE A 263 -7.47 6.58 17.29
C ILE A 263 -6.95 5.40 16.44
N VAL A 264 -7.40 5.27 15.19
CA VAL A 264 -6.99 4.17 14.31
C VAL A 264 -5.53 4.32 13.88
N ALA A 265 -4.94 5.52 14.00
CA ALA A 265 -3.52 5.74 13.72
C ALA A 265 -2.59 4.90 14.62
N GLU A 266 -3.04 4.52 15.83
CA GLU A 266 -2.29 3.65 16.75
C GLU A 266 -1.82 2.36 16.06
N THR A 267 -2.63 1.79 15.16
CA THR A 267 -2.31 0.55 14.43
C THR A 267 -1.13 0.70 13.47
N LEU A 268 -0.83 1.93 13.03
CA LEU A 268 0.33 2.23 12.18
C LEU A 268 1.62 2.43 12.98
N HIS A 269 1.53 2.58 14.31
CA HIS A 269 2.67 2.84 15.18
C HIS A 269 3.02 1.66 16.08
N GLU A 270 2.10 0.73 16.30
CA GLU A 270 2.27 -0.39 17.21
C GLU A 270 2.62 -1.73 16.52
N GLY A 271 3.25 -2.63 17.29
CA GLY A 271 3.47 -4.02 16.89
C GLY A 271 4.33 -4.22 15.64
N ARG A 272 3.89 -5.13 14.76
CA ARG A 272 4.58 -5.43 13.49
C ARG A 272 4.43 -4.30 12.48
N ALA A 273 3.22 -3.75 12.37
CA ALA A 273 2.91 -2.64 11.47
C ALA A 273 3.77 -1.42 11.78
N GLY A 274 3.85 -1.01 13.04
CA GLY A 274 4.69 0.10 13.51
C GLY A 274 6.17 -0.04 13.14
N ARG A 275 6.74 -1.23 13.31
CA ARG A 275 8.14 -1.50 12.93
C ARG A 275 8.35 -1.36 11.42
N LEU A 276 7.41 -1.85 10.61
CA LEU A 276 7.47 -1.75 9.16
C LEU A 276 7.28 -0.30 8.70
N MET A 277 6.30 0.43 9.22
CA MET A 277 6.07 1.83 8.86
C MET A 277 7.27 2.71 9.25
N LYS A 278 7.85 2.51 10.43
CA LYS A 278 9.07 3.22 10.85
C LYS A 278 10.24 2.89 9.92
N ALA A 279 10.45 1.61 9.60
CA ALA A 279 11.49 1.20 8.66
C ALA A 279 11.28 1.83 7.27
N SER A 280 10.03 1.85 6.79
CA SER A 280 9.70 2.49 5.52
C SER A 280 10.12 3.95 5.49
N LYS A 281 9.67 4.76 6.46
CA LYS A 281 9.99 6.19 6.51
C LYS A 281 11.50 6.46 6.49
N VAL A 282 12.25 5.69 7.29
CA VAL A 282 13.72 5.83 7.36
C VAL A 282 14.37 5.42 6.04
N LEU A 283 14.01 4.27 5.48
CA LEU A 283 14.59 3.74 4.25
C LEU A 283 14.26 4.62 3.03
N THR A 284 13.01 5.07 2.93
CA THR A 284 12.52 5.97 1.88
C THR A 284 13.22 7.33 1.96
N ALA A 285 13.29 7.94 3.14
CA ALA A 285 13.97 9.22 3.31
C ALA A 285 15.48 9.11 3.05
N ALA A 286 16.17 8.14 3.67
CA ALA A 286 17.61 7.94 3.51
C ALA A 286 17.98 7.57 2.08
N GLY A 287 17.21 6.68 1.44
CA GLY A 287 17.40 6.29 0.05
C GLY A 287 17.18 7.45 -0.92
N ALA A 288 16.18 8.30 -0.68
CA ALA A 288 15.93 9.48 -1.52
C ALA A 288 17.08 10.50 -1.40
N VAL A 289 17.47 10.84 -0.17
CA VAL A 289 18.57 11.78 0.09
C VAL A 289 19.89 11.24 -0.48
N GLY A 290 20.23 9.98 -0.18
CA GLY A 290 21.43 9.33 -0.71
C GLY A 290 21.44 9.26 -2.24
N GLY A 291 20.28 8.96 -2.84
CA GLY A 291 20.11 8.88 -4.29
C GLY A 291 20.33 10.22 -4.99
N ILE A 292 19.85 11.32 -4.41
CA ILE A 292 20.00 12.67 -4.94
C ILE A 292 21.44 13.16 -4.77
N VAL A 293 22.01 13.03 -3.56
CA VAL A 293 23.30 13.62 -3.20
C VAL A 293 24.47 12.81 -3.77
N LEU A 294 24.43 11.49 -3.64
CA LEU A 294 25.56 10.61 -3.96
C LEU A 294 25.32 9.72 -5.19
N GLY A 295 24.06 9.45 -5.54
CA GLY A 295 23.69 8.52 -6.60
C GLY A 295 24.07 8.94 -8.03
N ARG A 296 24.58 10.17 -8.22
CA ARG A 296 25.20 10.61 -9.49
C ARG A 296 26.71 10.38 -9.53
N ARG A 297 27.37 10.31 -8.38
CA ARG A 297 28.83 10.27 -8.24
C ARG A 297 29.37 8.86 -8.02
N SER A 298 28.60 7.99 -7.37
CA SER A 298 29.02 6.62 -7.05
C SER A 298 27.97 5.60 -7.46
N ARG A 299 28.40 4.57 -8.20
CA ARG A 299 27.56 3.43 -8.59
C ARG A 299 27.05 2.68 -7.36
N ILE A 300 27.93 2.45 -6.39
CA ILE A 300 27.60 1.77 -5.13
C ILE A 300 26.58 2.59 -4.34
N ALA A 301 26.77 3.91 -4.24
CA ALA A 301 25.82 4.78 -3.54
C ALA A 301 24.45 4.78 -4.24
N ALA A 302 24.41 4.78 -5.58
CA ALA A 302 23.16 4.67 -6.33
C ALA A 302 22.46 3.32 -6.07
N MET A 303 23.20 2.22 -6.05
CA MET A 303 22.65 0.88 -5.77
C MET A 303 22.14 0.75 -4.34
N ALA A 304 22.91 1.19 -3.35
CA ALA A 304 22.51 1.17 -1.94
C ALA A 304 21.28 2.04 -1.69
N SER A 305 21.25 3.25 -2.25
CA SER A 305 20.09 4.14 -2.18
C SER A 305 18.88 3.51 -2.85
N GLY A 306 19.04 2.94 -4.05
CA GLY A 306 17.97 2.26 -4.75
C GLY A 306 17.42 1.05 -4.00
N ALA A 307 18.29 0.26 -3.36
CA ALA A 307 17.90 -0.87 -2.52
C ALA A 307 17.11 -0.42 -1.29
N ALA A 308 17.55 0.66 -0.62
CA ALA A 308 16.80 1.25 0.47
C ALA A 308 15.41 1.71 0.03
N LEU A 309 15.28 2.36 -1.13
CA LEU A 309 13.98 2.81 -1.67
C LEU A 309 13.04 1.65 -2.01
N VAL A 310 13.56 0.57 -2.62
CA VAL A 310 12.78 -0.64 -2.90
C VAL A 310 12.32 -1.29 -1.58
N ALA A 311 13.22 -1.44 -0.61
CA ALA A 311 12.89 -2.00 0.70
C ALA A 311 11.88 -1.12 1.45
N GLY A 312 12.00 0.21 1.37
CA GLY A 312 11.04 1.17 1.92
C GLY A 312 9.64 0.93 1.36
N SER A 313 9.50 0.81 0.04
CA SER A 313 8.19 0.51 -0.55
C SER A 313 7.65 -0.87 -0.14
N VAL A 314 8.49 -1.89 0.05
CA VAL A 314 8.02 -3.19 0.58
C VAL A 314 7.48 -2.98 2.00
N CYS A 315 8.23 -2.28 2.84
CA CYS A 315 7.83 -1.96 4.21
C CYS A 315 6.50 -1.17 4.26
N THR A 316 6.26 -0.19 3.39
CA THR A 316 4.97 0.52 3.30
C THR A 316 3.82 -0.44 2.97
N LYS A 317 3.94 -1.28 1.93
CA LYS A 317 2.86 -2.21 1.55
C LYS A 317 2.52 -3.21 2.65
N PHE A 318 3.55 -3.81 3.26
CA PHE A 318 3.37 -4.76 4.35
C PHE A 318 2.91 -4.07 5.65
N GLY A 319 3.40 -2.87 5.94
CA GLY A 319 3.02 -2.09 7.12
C GLY A 319 1.54 -1.72 7.09
N ILE A 320 1.04 -1.19 5.97
CA ILE A 320 -0.38 -0.86 5.78
C ILE A 320 -1.25 -2.12 5.86
N PHE A 321 -0.79 -3.23 5.26
CA PHE A 321 -1.50 -4.50 5.34
C PHE A 321 -1.65 -4.97 6.79
N GLU A 322 -0.54 -5.03 7.54
CA GLU A 322 -0.54 -5.46 8.95
C GLU A 322 -1.35 -4.51 9.85
N ALA A 323 -1.31 -3.20 9.60
CA ALA A 323 -2.10 -2.22 10.35
C ALA A 323 -3.60 -2.44 10.17
N GLY A 324 -4.03 -2.73 8.94
CA GLY A 324 -5.42 -3.12 8.67
C GLY A 324 -5.82 -4.39 9.40
N GLN A 325 -5.00 -5.44 9.31
CA GLN A 325 -5.27 -6.71 10.00
C GLN A 325 -5.35 -6.52 11.52
N ALA A 326 -4.47 -5.72 12.12
CA ALA A 326 -4.52 -5.38 13.54
C ALA A 326 -5.82 -4.64 13.90
N SER A 327 -6.21 -3.64 13.10
CA SER A 327 -7.45 -2.89 13.36
C SER A 327 -8.73 -3.69 13.18
N ALA A 328 -8.72 -4.74 12.35
CA ALA A 328 -9.86 -5.63 12.21
C ALA A 328 -9.97 -6.63 13.36
N GLN A 329 -8.87 -6.94 14.05
CA GLN A 329 -8.85 -7.91 15.16
C GLN A 329 -9.26 -7.29 16.50
N ASP A 330 -9.07 -5.97 16.67
CA ASP A 330 -9.45 -5.28 17.90
C ASP A 330 -10.75 -4.45 17.69
N PRO A 331 -11.87 -4.83 18.34
CA PRO A 331 -13.14 -4.13 18.19
C PRO A 331 -13.10 -2.66 18.62
N ARG A 332 -12.13 -2.24 19.45
CA ARG A 332 -11.92 -0.85 19.85
C ARG A 332 -11.85 0.08 18.63
N TYR A 333 -11.14 -0.33 17.58
CA TYR A 333 -10.95 0.46 16.37
C TYR A 333 -12.19 0.54 15.48
N THR A 334 -13.22 -0.27 15.73
CA THR A 334 -14.53 -0.15 15.07
C THR A 334 -15.53 0.63 15.93
N VAL A 335 -15.61 0.32 17.22
CA VAL A 335 -16.65 0.84 18.13
C VAL A 335 -16.39 2.29 18.55
N VAL A 336 -15.16 2.63 18.93
CA VAL A 336 -14.83 3.96 19.46
C VAL A 336 -15.02 5.06 18.39
N PRO A 337 -14.53 4.93 17.15
CA PRO A 337 -14.77 5.94 16.11
C PRO A 337 -16.25 6.14 15.78
N GLN A 338 -17.04 5.05 15.76
CA GLN A 338 -18.49 5.13 15.50
C GLN A 338 -19.21 5.90 16.60
N ARG A 339 -18.89 5.64 17.87
CA ARG A 339 -19.44 6.40 19.00
C ARG A 339 -19.07 7.87 18.97
N GLN A 340 -17.81 8.20 18.71
CA GLN A 340 -17.36 9.59 18.60
C GLN A 340 -18.12 10.35 17.50
N ARG A 341 -18.47 9.68 16.37
CA ARG A 341 -19.33 10.27 15.33
C ARG A 341 -20.76 10.47 15.79
N MET A 342 -21.34 9.53 16.52
CA MET A 342 -22.69 9.65 17.08
C MET A 342 -22.78 10.77 18.12
N GLU A 343 -21.78 10.92 18.98
CA GLU A 343 -21.72 11.99 19.97
C GLU A 343 -21.58 13.37 19.32
N ARG A 344 -20.79 13.47 18.24
CA ARG A 344 -20.67 14.70 17.44
C ARG A 344 -21.97 15.00 16.67
N GLY A 345 -22.60 14.00 16.06
CA GLY A 345 -23.83 14.15 15.28
C GLY A 345 -25.11 14.36 16.11
N GLY A 346 -25.18 13.75 17.31
CA GLY A 346 -26.29 13.90 18.25
C GLY A 346 -26.43 15.31 18.83
N SER A 347 -25.40 16.15 18.71
CA SER A 347 -25.46 17.57 19.06
C SER A 347 -26.21 18.44 18.04
N HIS A 348 -26.44 17.96 16.81
CA HIS A 348 -27.15 18.69 15.74
C HIS A 348 -28.60 18.24 15.54
N GLY A 349 -29.03 17.14 16.16
CA GLY A 349 -30.38 16.59 16.02
C GLY A 349 -31.36 16.92 17.16
N ALA A 350 -30.93 17.73 18.14
CA ALA A 350 -31.71 18.04 19.34
C ALA A 350 -32.26 19.48 19.35
N VAL A 351 -32.64 20.05 18.21
CA VAL A 351 -33.52 21.25 18.15
C VAL A 351 -34.34 21.21 16.86
N SER A 352 -35.51 20.57 16.89
CA SER A 352 -36.70 20.94 16.11
C SER A 352 -37.82 19.92 16.37
N THR A 353 -38.50 20.09 17.49
CA THR A 353 -39.90 19.67 17.69
C THR A 353 -40.63 20.87 18.23
#